data_AF-A0A3D2U026-F1
#
_entry.id   AF-A0A3D2U026-F1
#
_cell.length_a   1.000
_cell.length_b   1.000
_cell.length_c   1.000
_cell.angle_alpha   90.00
_cell.angle_beta   90.00
_cell.angle_gamma   90.00
#
_symmetry.space_group_name_H-M   'P 1'
#
loop_
_entity.id
_entity.type
_entity.pdbx_description
1 polymer ?
#
loop_
_entity_poly.entity_id
_entity_poly.type
_entity_poly.pdbx_seq_one_letter_code
_entity_poly.pdbx_strand_id
1 'polypeptide(L)'
;MALDKSTGKEVWTVGQIRGSWNTPILAQVPGGGVELVVSLPQQVRGLDPATGKQLWTCQGIPDRGYVCPSVVADGGVVYAIGGRQNTALAIKLGGRGDVTSSHLLWKANRGSNVSSPVIADGRLHWFHERRGTAYCLNAKTGEIVYESRLAPRPGLVYSSILHADGKLYCISQHNGTYVVATGPEFKLLAHNTFADDDNRTNACPVAHNGQLLLRTDGYLYCLGKK
;
A
#
# COMPACT_ATOMS: atom_id res chain seq x y z
N MET A 1 18.49 7.55 -0.01
CA MET A 1 19.66 7.51 0.88
C MET A 1 19.51 6.34 1.83
N ALA A 2 20.60 5.66 2.14
CA ALA A 2 20.71 4.71 3.25
C ALA A 2 21.73 5.24 4.26
N LEU A 3 21.41 5.04 5.53
CA LEU A 3 22.21 5.51 6.66
C LEU A 3 22.66 4.33 7.51
N ASP A 4 23.84 4.43 8.08
CA ASP A 4 24.30 3.50 9.11
C ASP A 4 23.47 3.69 10.38
N LYS A 5 22.91 2.60 10.91
CA LYS A 5 21.99 2.65 12.06
C LYS A 5 22.63 3.21 13.33
N SER A 6 23.93 3.00 13.52
CA SER A 6 24.63 3.36 14.76
C SER A 6 25.18 4.79 14.75
N THR A 7 25.58 5.27 13.56
CA THR A 7 26.26 6.56 13.41
C THR A 7 25.44 7.60 12.67
N GLY A 8 24.36 7.21 11.98
CA GLY A 8 23.56 8.09 11.12
C GLY A 8 24.30 8.60 9.88
N LYS A 9 25.52 8.11 9.61
CA LYS A 9 26.30 8.51 8.43
C LYS A 9 25.71 7.89 7.17
N GLU A 10 25.79 8.63 6.06
CA GLU A 10 25.40 8.11 4.75
C GLU A 10 26.30 6.93 4.35
N VAL A 11 25.67 5.81 3.99
CA VAL A 11 26.35 4.63 3.42
C VAL A 11 26.32 4.70 1.90
N TRP A 12 25.15 5.01 1.34
CA TRP A 12 24.98 5.25 -0.08
C TRP A 12 23.75 6.12 -0.33
N THR A 13 23.76 6.83 -1.46
CA THR A 13 22.61 7.55 -1.97
C THR A 13 22.41 7.23 -3.44
N VAL A 14 21.14 6.98 -3.79
CA VAL A 14 20.69 6.91 -5.18
C VAL A 14 20.28 8.32 -5.57
N GLY A 15 20.65 8.76 -6.78
CA GLY A 15 20.40 10.10 -7.28
C GLY A 15 18.93 10.55 -7.22
N GLN A 16 18.62 11.74 -7.73
CA GLN A 16 17.33 12.38 -7.50
C GLN A 16 16.12 11.49 -7.87
N ILE A 17 15.40 11.05 -6.84
CA ILE A 17 14.07 10.45 -6.97
C ILE A 17 13.05 11.58 -6.85
N ARG A 18 12.24 11.77 -7.88
CA ARG A 18 11.20 12.82 -7.94
C ARG A 18 9.81 12.19 -7.98
N GLY A 19 8.85 12.82 -7.29
CA GLY A 19 7.46 12.38 -7.30
C GLY A 19 7.24 10.99 -6.71
N SER A 20 8.08 10.54 -5.78
CA SER A 20 7.89 9.27 -5.06
C SER A 20 7.71 9.61 -3.59
N TRP A 21 6.46 9.49 -3.11
CA TRP A 21 6.09 9.75 -1.71
C TRP A 21 5.65 8.44 -1.03
N ASN A 22 6.37 7.37 -1.34
CA ASN A 22 6.16 6.05 -0.76
C ASN A 22 7.39 5.58 0.02
N THR A 23 7.18 4.55 0.83
CA THR A 23 8.24 3.86 1.57
C THR A 23 8.75 2.70 0.71
N PRO A 24 10.05 2.65 0.37
CA PRO A 24 10.66 1.47 -0.24
C PRO A 24 10.56 0.25 0.67
N ILE A 25 10.48 -0.95 0.10
CA ILE A 25 10.45 -2.21 0.85
C ILE A 25 11.68 -3.06 0.55
N LEU A 26 12.12 -3.85 1.52
CA LEU A 26 13.03 -4.97 1.27
C LEU A 26 12.18 -6.20 0.93
N ALA A 27 12.37 -6.76 -0.27
CA ALA A 27 11.60 -7.89 -0.75
C ALA A 27 12.51 -9.10 -1.04
N GLN A 28 12.07 -10.27 -0.60
CA GLN A 28 12.83 -11.52 -0.78
C GLN A 28 12.62 -12.08 -2.18
N VAL A 29 13.72 -12.45 -2.84
CA VAL A 29 13.69 -13.08 -4.17
C VAL A 29 13.61 -14.61 -4.01
N PRO A 30 12.71 -15.30 -4.72
CA PRO A 30 12.70 -16.77 -4.73
C PRO A 30 14.05 -17.32 -5.18
N GLY A 31 14.61 -18.26 -4.41
CA GLY A 31 15.95 -18.81 -4.67
C GLY A 31 17.10 -18.04 -4.00
N GLY A 32 16.82 -16.93 -3.31
CA GLY A 32 17.77 -16.22 -2.45
C GLY A 32 18.06 -14.79 -2.87
N GLY A 33 18.43 -13.98 -1.88
CA GLY A 33 18.73 -12.56 -2.05
C GLY A 33 17.57 -11.64 -1.68
N VAL A 34 17.91 -10.37 -1.48
CA VAL A 34 16.97 -9.30 -1.11
C VAL A 34 17.13 -8.17 -2.10
N GLU A 35 16.01 -7.62 -2.56
CA GLU A 35 15.98 -6.43 -3.41
C GLU A 35 15.25 -5.30 -2.67
N LEU A 36 15.81 -4.08 -2.71
CA LEU A 36 15.11 -2.88 -2.26
C LEU A 36 14.23 -2.38 -3.40
N VAL A 37 12.92 -2.34 -3.19
CA VAL A 37 11.95 -2.01 -4.23
C VAL A 37 11.25 -0.70 -3.92
N VAL A 38 11.18 0.17 -4.93
CA VAL A 38 10.57 1.51 -4.82
C VAL A 38 9.72 1.81 -6.05
N SER A 39 8.56 2.43 -5.82
CA SER A 39 7.67 2.88 -6.89
C SER A 39 7.96 4.33 -7.25
N LEU A 40 8.12 4.60 -8.54
CA LEU A 40 8.32 5.93 -9.09
C LEU A 40 7.22 6.22 -10.14
N PRO A 41 7.02 7.49 -10.50
CA PRO A 41 6.30 7.83 -11.72
C PRO A 41 6.83 7.02 -12.91
N GLN A 42 5.92 6.35 -13.62
CA GLN A 42 6.14 5.55 -14.82
C GLN A 42 6.92 4.23 -14.66
N GLN A 43 7.56 3.97 -13.52
CA GLN A 43 8.42 2.79 -13.34
C GLN A 43 8.48 2.30 -11.90
N VAL A 44 8.73 1.01 -11.72
CA VAL A 44 9.15 0.41 -10.44
C VAL A 44 10.60 -0.01 -10.58
N ARG A 45 11.41 0.22 -9.55
CA ARG A 45 12.84 -0.13 -9.54
C ARG A 45 13.15 -1.13 -8.45
N GLY A 46 13.98 -2.11 -8.77
CA GLY A 46 14.67 -2.96 -7.81
C GLY A 46 16.14 -2.56 -7.73
N LEU A 47 16.62 -2.39 -6.51
CA LEU A 47 17.97 -1.97 -6.18
C LEU A 47 18.64 -3.00 -5.27
N ASP A 48 19.96 -3.08 -5.34
CA ASP A 48 20.76 -3.78 -4.35
C ASP A 48 20.67 -3.00 -3.02
N PRO A 49 20.20 -3.62 -1.92
CA PRO A 49 20.01 -2.91 -0.65
C PRO A 49 21.32 -2.53 0.04
N ALA A 50 22.43 -3.21 -0.26
CA ALA A 50 23.74 -2.93 0.34
C ALA A 50 24.46 -1.78 -0.36
N THR A 51 24.22 -1.58 -1.65
CA THR A 51 24.97 -0.61 -2.47
C THR A 51 24.12 0.49 -3.10
N GLY A 52 22.79 0.33 -3.14
CA GLY A 52 21.88 1.19 -3.88
C GLY A 52 21.95 1.03 -5.41
N LYS A 53 22.78 0.10 -5.92
CA LYS A 53 22.92 -0.13 -7.37
C LYS A 53 21.60 -0.61 -7.96
N GLN A 54 21.17 -0.02 -9.07
CA GLN A 54 19.99 -0.50 -9.78
C GLN A 54 20.22 -1.90 -10.36
N LEU A 55 19.33 -2.83 -10.01
CA LEU A 55 19.32 -4.20 -10.52
C LEU A 55 18.40 -4.32 -11.72
N TRP A 56 17.19 -3.78 -11.61
CA TRP A 56 16.19 -3.83 -12.67
C TRP A 56 15.21 -2.65 -12.64
N THR A 57 14.52 -2.45 -13.76
CA THR A 57 13.40 -1.53 -13.92
C THR A 57 12.22 -2.25 -14.57
N CYS A 58 11.01 -1.91 -14.16
CA CYS A 58 9.79 -2.37 -14.81
C CYS A 58 8.87 -1.17 -15.06
N GLN A 59 8.08 -1.21 -16.13
CA GLN A 59 6.99 -0.26 -16.32
C GLN A 59 6.09 -0.24 -15.08
N GLY A 60 5.80 0.97 -14.58
CA GLY A 60 5.09 1.21 -13.34
C GLY A 60 3.77 1.95 -13.54
N ILE A 61 3.40 2.74 -12.54
CA ILE A 61 2.18 3.54 -12.56
C ILE A 61 2.33 4.68 -13.59
N PRO A 62 1.45 4.80 -14.60
CA PRO A 62 1.57 5.77 -15.69
C PRO A 62 1.11 7.18 -15.26
N ASP A 63 1.66 7.70 -14.15
CA ASP A 63 1.49 9.10 -13.72
C ASP A 63 2.78 9.88 -14.03
N ARG A 64 2.65 11.13 -14.47
CA ARG A 64 3.79 12.00 -14.82
C ARG A 64 4.20 12.93 -13.67
N GLY A 65 3.41 13.00 -12.60
CA GLY A 65 3.64 13.87 -11.45
C GLY A 65 4.21 13.10 -10.28
N TYR A 66 3.46 12.13 -9.75
CA TYR A 66 3.86 11.45 -8.52
C TYR A 66 3.17 10.09 -8.30
N VAL A 67 3.71 9.31 -7.35
CA VAL A 67 3.14 8.09 -6.79
C VAL A 67 3.29 8.10 -5.26
N CYS A 68 2.16 8.03 -4.55
CA CYS A 68 2.12 7.96 -3.07
C CYS A 68 2.04 6.55 -2.48
N PRO A 69 1.24 5.61 -3.05
CA PRO A 69 1.09 4.30 -2.43
C PRO A 69 2.42 3.55 -2.39
N SER A 70 2.73 2.97 -1.24
CA SER A 70 3.86 2.07 -1.09
C SER A 70 3.55 0.72 -1.73
N VAL A 71 4.59 0.09 -2.25
CA VAL A 71 4.50 -1.27 -2.77
C VAL A 71 4.36 -2.26 -1.61
N VAL A 72 3.76 -3.40 -1.89
CA VAL A 72 3.72 -4.55 -0.99
C VAL A 72 4.26 -5.77 -1.73
N ALA A 73 4.83 -6.73 -1.01
CA ALA A 73 5.38 -7.94 -1.61
C ALA A 73 4.84 -9.19 -0.92
N ASP A 74 4.65 -10.24 -1.70
CA ASP A 74 4.31 -11.58 -1.21
C ASP A 74 4.81 -12.63 -2.22
N GLY A 75 5.32 -13.76 -1.72
CA GLY A 75 5.68 -14.91 -2.56
C GLY A 75 6.63 -14.64 -3.74
N GLY A 76 7.53 -13.65 -3.65
CA GLY A 76 8.43 -13.29 -4.75
C GLY A 76 7.81 -12.35 -5.79
N VAL A 77 6.68 -11.71 -5.49
CA VAL A 77 5.98 -10.76 -6.35
C VAL A 77 5.80 -9.46 -5.60
N VAL A 78 6.03 -8.34 -6.30
CA VAL A 78 5.74 -6.99 -5.82
C VAL A 78 4.48 -6.47 -6.47
N TYR A 79 3.67 -5.79 -5.68
CA TYR A 79 2.41 -5.20 -6.09
C TYR A 79 2.48 -3.70 -5.88
N ALA A 80 2.14 -2.96 -6.93
CA ALA A 80 2.04 -1.51 -6.88
C ALA A 80 0.63 -1.10 -7.29
N ILE A 81 0.10 -0.09 -6.60
CA ILE A 81 -1.07 0.64 -7.06
C ILE A 81 -0.72 2.12 -7.16
N GLY A 82 -1.50 2.88 -7.91
CA GLY A 82 -1.27 4.31 -7.97
C GLY A 82 -2.05 5.06 -9.03
N GLY A 83 -1.85 6.37 -8.96
CA GLY A 83 -2.05 7.31 -10.05
C GLY A 83 -3.50 7.73 -10.29
N ARG A 84 -3.64 8.86 -10.96
CA ARG A 84 -4.94 9.41 -11.39
C ARG A 84 -5.66 8.52 -12.41
N GLN A 85 -4.92 7.62 -13.07
CA GLN A 85 -5.45 6.64 -14.02
C GLN A 85 -5.92 5.34 -13.36
N ASN A 86 -5.90 5.22 -12.04
CA ASN A 86 -6.33 4.03 -11.29
C ASN A 86 -5.64 2.75 -11.78
N THR A 87 -4.32 2.65 -11.58
CA THR A 87 -3.54 1.48 -12.00
C THR A 87 -3.15 0.62 -10.81
N ALA A 88 -3.22 -0.70 -10.99
CA ALA A 88 -2.59 -1.71 -10.17
C ALA A 88 -1.77 -2.64 -11.07
N LEU A 89 -0.69 -3.20 -10.54
CA LEU A 89 0.17 -4.12 -11.27
C LEU A 89 0.89 -5.07 -10.33
N ALA A 90 1.32 -6.20 -10.87
CA ALA A 90 2.19 -7.17 -10.20
C ALA A 90 3.45 -7.42 -11.02
N ILE A 91 4.59 -7.44 -10.33
CA ILE A 91 5.92 -7.60 -10.90
C ILE A 91 6.59 -8.74 -10.18
N LYS A 92 7.01 -9.76 -10.91
CA LYS A 92 7.86 -10.83 -10.39
C LYS A 92 9.21 -10.25 -9.98
N LEU A 93 9.69 -10.60 -8.78
CA LEU A 93 11.02 -10.23 -8.31
C LEU A 93 12.11 -11.03 -9.03
N GLY A 94 13.33 -10.49 -8.98
CA GLY A 94 14.46 -10.99 -9.74
C GLY A 94 14.50 -10.45 -11.17
N GLY A 95 15.55 -10.82 -11.89
CA GLY A 95 15.85 -10.29 -13.22
C GLY A 95 16.87 -9.15 -13.21
N ARG A 96 17.28 -8.68 -14.39
CA ARG A 96 18.29 -7.62 -14.57
C ARG A 96 17.95 -6.75 -15.77
N GLY A 97 18.23 -5.45 -15.67
CA GLY A 97 17.91 -4.47 -16.72
C GLY A 97 16.42 -4.14 -16.78
N ASP A 98 15.90 -3.84 -17.97
CA ASP A 98 14.46 -3.66 -18.15
C ASP A 98 13.76 -5.02 -18.18
N VAL A 99 12.97 -5.28 -17.14
CA VAL A 99 12.25 -6.55 -16.94
C VAL A 99 10.78 -6.47 -17.34
N THR A 100 10.33 -5.36 -17.93
CA THR A 100 8.91 -5.11 -18.22
C THR A 100 8.26 -6.26 -19.01
N SER A 101 8.90 -6.74 -20.08
CA SER A 101 8.35 -7.81 -20.93
C SER A 101 8.37 -9.20 -20.29
N SER A 102 9.21 -9.41 -19.27
CA SER A 102 9.48 -10.74 -18.70
C SER A 102 8.95 -10.94 -17.29
N HIS A 103 8.76 -9.85 -16.52
CA HIS A 103 8.42 -9.90 -15.11
C HIS A 103 7.13 -9.15 -14.76
N LEU A 104 6.57 -8.33 -15.66
CA LEU A 104 5.22 -7.78 -15.45
C LEU A 104 4.19 -8.89 -15.62
N LEU A 105 3.59 -9.32 -14.51
CA LEU A 105 2.66 -10.46 -14.49
C LEU A 105 1.26 -10.06 -14.95
N TRP A 106 0.77 -8.94 -14.46
CA TRP A 106 -0.52 -8.40 -14.84
C TRP A 106 -0.59 -6.90 -14.55
N LYS A 107 -1.56 -6.25 -15.20
CA LYS A 107 -1.94 -4.85 -14.96
C LYS A 107 -3.46 -4.76 -14.93
N ALA A 108 -3.98 -4.02 -13.96
CA ALA A 108 -5.39 -3.73 -13.82
C ALA A 108 -5.63 -2.22 -13.80
N ASN A 109 -6.76 -1.83 -14.35
CA ASN A 109 -7.31 -0.47 -14.36
C ASN A 109 -8.17 -0.23 -13.10
N ARG A 110 -7.63 -0.60 -11.94
CA ARG A 110 -8.10 -0.24 -10.60
C ARG A 110 -6.89 0.20 -9.76
N GLY A 111 -7.00 1.29 -9.03
CA GLY A 111 -5.92 1.81 -8.19
C GLY A 111 -6.44 2.79 -7.16
N SER A 112 -5.52 3.44 -6.46
CA SER A 112 -5.80 4.58 -5.58
C SER A 112 -4.59 5.51 -5.59
N ASN A 113 -4.81 6.80 -5.35
CA ASN A 113 -3.76 7.80 -5.44
C ASN A 113 -2.96 7.99 -4.14
N VAL A 114 -3.47 7.56 -2.98
CA VAL A 114 -2.87 7.86 -1.67
C VAL A 114 -2.63 6.61 -0.83
N SER A 115 -3.69 5.85 -0.53
CA SER A 115 -3.62 4.69 0.36
C SER A 115 -2.79 3.56 -0.23
N SER A 116 -1.94 2.94 0.59
CA SER A 116 -1.20 1.72 0.21
C SER A 116 -2.10 0.48 0.31
N PRO A 117 -1.94 -0.51 -0.57
CA PRO A 117 -2.70 -1.75 -0.52
C PRO A 117 -2.17 -2.66 0.59
N VAL A 118 -2.90 -3.73 0.88
CA VAL A 118 -2.45 -4.86 1.69
C VAL A 118 -2.67 -6.17 0.93
N ILE A 119 -1.82 -7.16 1.21
CA ILE A 119 -2.03 -8.53 0.72
C ILE A 119 -2.50 -9.38 1.90
N ALA A 120 -3.56 -10.14 1.68
CA ALA A 120 -4.07 -11.11 2.63
C ALA A 120 -4.69 -12.26 1.85
N ASP A 121 -4.42 -13.51 2.26
CA ASP A 121 -5.03 -14.72 1.70
C ASP A 121 -5.00 -14.80 0.16
N GLY A 122 -3.84 -14.45 -0.44
CA GLY A 122 -3.66 -14.46 -1.90
C GLY A 122 -4.45 -13.38 -2.65
N ARG A 123 -4.92 -12.34 -1.95
CA ARG A 123 -5.70 -11.23 -2.49
C ARG A 123 -5.06 -9.89 -2.18
N LEU A 124 -5.15 -8.96 -3.13
CA LEU A 124 -4.71 -7.57 -2.98
C LEU A 124 -5.92 -6.70 -2.65
N HIS A 125 -5.86 -5.99 -1.52
CA HIS A 125 -6.96 -5.18 -1.01
C HIS A 125 -6.57 -3.71 -0.92
N TRP A 126 -7.44 -2.81 -1.38
CA TRP A 126 -7.31 -1.37 -1.12
C TRP A 126 -8.64 -0.63 -1.08
N PHE A 127 -8.61 0.62 -0.61
CA PHE A 127 -9.74 1.55 -0.71
C PHE A 127 -9.37 2.73 -1.58
N HIS A 128 -10.28 3.15 -2.44
CA HIS A 128 -10.07 4.32 -3.27
C HIS A 128 -10.36 5.61 -2.48
N GLU A 129 -9.38 6.51 -2.49
CA GLU A 129 -9.27 7.71 -1.68
C GLU A 129 -10.41 8.72 -1.81
N ARG A 130 -11.18 8.69 -2.91
CA ARG A 130 -12.32 9.60 -3.17
C ARG A 130 -13.62 8.88 -3.44
N ARG A 131 -13.56 7.73 -4.12
CA ARG A 131 -14.77 6.98 -4.47
C ARG A 131 -15.34 6.23 -3.27
N GLY A 132 -14.52 5.97 -2.24
CA GLY A 132 -14.91 5.13 -1.11
C GLY A 132 -15.18 3.69 -1.54
N THR A 133 -14.53 3.25 -2.61
CA THR A 133 -14.70 1.89 -3.15
C THR A 133 -13.65 0.98 -2.52
N ALA A 134 -14.09 -0.11 -1.91
CA ALA A 134 -13.26 -1.24 -1.51
C ALA A 134 -12.99 -2.11 -2.75
N TYR A 135 -11.71 -2.34 -3.00
CA TYR A 135 -11.21 -3.19 -4.07
C TYR A 135 -10.57 -4.44 -3.47
N CYS A 136 -10.88 -5.59 -4.08
CA CYS A 136 -10.18 -6.84 -3.85
C CYS A 136 -9.89 -7.50 -5.18
N LEU A 137 -8.63 -7.74 -5.47
CA LEU A 137 -8.18 -8.46 -6.65
C LEU A 137 -7.50 -9.77 -6.23
N ASN A 138 -7.60 -10.78 -7.09
CA ASN A 138 -6.75 -11.96 -6.99
C ASN A 138 -5.29 -11.53 -7.19
N ALA A 139 -4.40 -11.80 -6.22
CA ALA A 139 -3.03 -11.33 -6.29
C ALA A 139 -2.22 -12.04 -7.41
N LYS A 140 -2.61 -13.25 -7.82
CA LYS A 140 -1.94 -13.97 -8.89
C LYS A 140 -2.35 -13.49 -10.27
N THR A 141 -3.64 -13.24 -10.49
CA THR A 141 -4.20 -12.97 -11.83
C THR A 141 -4.53 -11.50 -12.10
N GLY A 142 -4.71 -10.70 -11.04
CA GLY A 142 -5.19 -9.33 -11.16
C GLY A 142 -6.70 -9.23 -11.46
N GLU A 143 -7.43 -10.35 -11.46
CA GLU A 143 -8.87 -10.36 -11.66
C GLU A 143 -9.59 -9.76 -10.46
N ILE A 144 -10.66 -9.01 -10.72
CA ILE A 144 -11.48 -8.40 -9.68
C ILE A 144 -12.27 -9.50 -8.99
N VAL A 145 -12.06 -9.65 -7.69
CA VAL A 145 -12.83 -10.54 -6.81
C VAL A 145 -14.07 -9.80 -6.31
N TYR A 146 -13.89 -8.56 -5.83
CA TYR A 146 -15.01 -7.64 -5.60
C TYR A 146 -14.61 -6.17 -5.82
N GLU A 147 -15.62 -5.36 -6.15
CA GLU A 147 -15.58 -3.91 -6.22
C GLU A 147 -16.87 -3.37 -5.57
N SER A 148 -16.76 -2.78 -4.38
CA SER A 148 -17.95 -2.40 -3.61
C SER A 148 -17.79 -1.03 -2.96
N ARG A 149 -18.83 -0.20 -3.04
CA ARG A 149 -18.83 1.13 -2.41
C ARG A 149 -19.14 1.00 -0.93
N LEU A 150 -18.35 1.68 -0.09
CA LEU A 150 -18.63 1.85 1.32
C LEU A 150 -19.92 2.68 1.51
N ALA A 151 -20.76 2.24 2.44
CA ALA A 151 -21.96 2.91 2.90
C ALA A 151 -21.94 2.95 4.44
N PRO A 152 -22.12 4.13 5.08
CA PRO A 152 -22.28 5.45 4.46
C PRO A 152 -21.03 5.91 3.69
N ARG A 153 -21.14 6.95 2.85
CA ARG A 153 -20.01 7.41 2.03
C ARG A 153 -18.87 7.92 2.93
N PRO A 154 -17.61 7.47 2.71
CA PRO A 154 -16.50 7.82 3.58
C PRO A 154 -15.91 9.20 3.30
N GLY A 155 -16.28 9.90 2.24
CA GLY A 155 -15.54 11.10 1.83
C GLY A 155 -14.10 10.74 1.44
N LEU A 156 -13.12 11.47 1.97
CA LEU A 156 -11.71 11.23 1.68
C LEU A 156 -11.11 10.14 2.58
N VAL A 157 -10.35 9.22 1.97
CA VAL A 157 -9.60 8.15 2.66
C VAL A 157 -8.13 8.27 2.29
N TYR A 158 -7.33 8.87 3.17
CA TYR A 158 -5.88 9.03 2.96
C TYR A 158 -5.04 8.09 3.83
N SER A 159 -5.67 7.46 4.82
CA SER A 159 -5.06 6.37 5.59
C SER A 159 -4.77 5.18 4.66
N SER A 160 -3.61 4.56 4.85
CA SER A 160 -3.39 3.19 4.36
C SER A 160 -4.13 2.20 5.26
N ILE A 161 -4.30 0.97 4.78
CA ILE A 161 -5.11 -0.05 5.45
C ILE A 161 -4.31 -0.75 6.53
N LEU A 162 -4.96 -1.00 7.67
CA LEU A 162 -4.50 -2.02 8.59
C LEU A 162 -5.24 -3.32 8.30
N HIS A 163 -4.49 -4.41 8.11
CA HIS A 163 -5.03 -5.77 8.12
C HIS A 163 -4.69 -6.41 9.46
N ALA A 164 -5.71 -6.78 10.24
CA ALA A 164 -5.54 -7.45 11.52
C ALA A 164 -6.78 -8.28 11.86
N ASP A 165 -6.59 -9.48 12.43
CA ASP A 165 -7.68 -10.34 12.90
C ASP A 165 -8.76 -10.61 11.83
N GLY A 166 -8.32 -10.88 10.59
CA GLY A 166 -9.22 -11.12 9.45
C GLY A 166 -10.10 -9.91 9.09
N LYS A 167 -9.66 -8.69 9.42
CA LYS A 167 -10.38 -7.43 9.18
C LYS A 167 -9.47 -6.42 8.53
N LEU A 168 -10.05 -5.62 7.64
CA LEU A 168 -9.46 -4.47 6.99
C LEU A 168 -10.04 -3.21 7.63
N TYR A 169 -9.18 -2.38 8.21
CA TYR A 169 -9.56 -1.12 8.83
C TYR A 169 -9.23 0.02 7.87
N CYS A 170 -10.27 0.72 7.44
CA CYS A 170 -10.20 1.88 6.56
C CYS A 170 -10.64 3.12 7.32
N ILE A 171 -9.73 4.07 7.48
CA ILE A 171 -10.00 5.32 8.20
C ILE A 171 -10.32 6.41 7.17
N SER A 172 -11.53 6.96 7.26
CA SER A 172 -11.91 8.20 6.59
C SER A 172 -11.33 9.40 7.33
N GLN A 173 -11.04 10.48 6.60
CA GLN A 173 -10.62 11.74 7.18
C GLN A 173 -11.58 12.30 8.22
N HIS A 174 -12.90 12.17 8.01
CA HIS A 174 -13.92 12.79 8.85
C HIS A 174 -15.11 11.87 9.15
N ASN A 175 -15.28 10.80 8.39
CA ASN A 175 -16.44 9.92 8.50
C ASN A 175 -16.09 8.60 9.19
N GLY A 176 -15.18 8.64 10.17
CA GLY A 176 -14.88 7.51 11.03
C GLY A 176 -14.14 6.33 10.37
N THR A 177 -14.21 5.17 11.03
CA THR A 177 -13.51 3.95 10.64
C THR A 177 -14.48 2.90 10.12
N TYR A 178 -14.19 2.39 8.92
CA TYR A 178 -14.91 1.30 8.27
C TYR A 178 -14.13 0.00 8.49
N VAL A 179 -14.80 -1.01 9.04
CA VAL A 179 -14.22 -2.33 9.28
C VAL A 179 -14.83 -3.30 8.29
N VAL A 180 -14.03 -3.84 7.38
CA VAL A 180 -14.46 -4.77 6.34
C VAL A 180 -13.85 -6.14 6.65
N ALA A 181 -14.61 -7.22 6.47
CA ALA A 181 -14.07 -8.56 6.60
C ALA A 181 -12.99 -8.81 5.53
N THR A 182 -11.89 -9.43 5.91
CA THR A 182 -10.94 -10.00 4.94
C THR A 182 -11.59 -11.24 4.34
N GLY A 183 -11.81 -11.24 3.03
CA GLY A 183 -12.46 -12.36 2.36
C GLY A 183 -12.67 -12.14 0.86
N PRO A 184 -13.12 -13.17 0.14
CA PRO A 184 -13.48 -13.05 -1.28
C PRO A 184 -14.83 -12.36 -1.49
N GLU A 185 -15.61 -12.16 -0.43
CA GLU A 185 -16.87 -11.42 -0.47
C GLU A 185 -16.72 -10.11 0.29
N PHE A 186 -17.27 -9.03 -0.27
CA PHE A 186 -17.34 -7.77 0.44
C PHE A 186 -18.35 -7.86 1.58
N LYS A 187 -17.89 -7.64 2.81
CA LYS A 187 -18.75 -7.52 3.99
C LYS A 187 -18.29 -6.40 4.89
N LEU A 188 -19.08 -5.32 4.96
CA LEU A 188 -18.88 -4.28 5.97
C LEU A 188 -19.35 -4.81 7.32
N LEU A 189 -18.42 -4.92 8.27
CA LEU A 189 -18.66 -5.44 9.62
C LEU A 189 -19.10 -4.34 10.57
N ALA A 190 -18.51 -3.15 10.46
CA ALA A 190 -18.81 -2.03 11.31
C ALA A 190 -18.43 -0.70 10.65
N HIS A 191 -19.11 0.36 11.09
CA HIS A 191 -18.73 1.74 10.85
C HIS A 191 -18.75 2.45 12.21
N ASN A 192 -17.59 2.96 12.64
CA ASN A 192 -17.41 3.55 13.96
C ASN A 192 -17.01 5.02 13.83
N THR A 193 -17.69 5.90 14.56
CA THR A 193 -17.37 7.33 14.67
C THR A 193 -17.16 7.70 16.14
N PHE A 194 -16.40 8.76 16.38
CA PHE A 194 -16.31 9.38 17.70
C PHE A 194 -17.35 10.50 17.75
N ALA A 195 -18.29 10.44 18.70
CA ALA A 195 -19.37 11.42 18.78
C ALA A 195 -18.85 12.82 19.13
N ASP A 196 -17.80 12.89 19.96
CA ASP A 196 -17.24 14.12 20.51
C ASP A 196 -15.91 14.53 19.85
N ASP A 197 -15.55 13.92 18.71
CA ASP A 197 -14.33 14.25 17.97
C ASP A 197 -14.59 14.33 16.46
N ASP A 198 -14.63 15.56 15.96
CA ASP A 198 -14.76 15.91 14.55
C ASP A 198 -13.41 16.23 13.88
N ASN A 199 -12.29 16.06 14.61
CA ASN A 199 -10.98 16.32 14.07
C ASN A 199 -10.67 15.41 12.90
N ARG A 200 -9.99 15.98 11.92
CA ARG A 200 -9.47 15.24 10.77
C ARG A 200 -8.49 14.16 11.23
N THR A 201 -8.46 13.05 10.50
CA THR A 201 -7.35 12.09 10.57
C THR A 201 -6.80 11.74 9.19
N ASN A 202 -5.48 11.57 9.10
CA ASN A 202 -4.82 10.97 7.93
C ASN A 202 -3.95 9.78 8.34
N ALA A 203 -4.00 9.40 9.62
CA ALA A 203 -3.13 8.39 10.19
C ALA A 203 -3.71 6.99 9.96
N CYS A 204 -2.83 6.01 9.76
CA CYS A 204 -3.20 4.61 9.80
C CYS A 204 -3.39 4.16 11.25
N PRO A 205 -4.36 3.27 11.55
CA PRO A 205 -4.42 2.66 12.86
C PRO A 205 -3.30 1.62 13.02
N VAL A 206 -2.91 1.34 14.25
CA VAL A 206 -1.94 0.29 14.57
C VAL A 206 -2.55 -0.68 15.56
N ALA A 207 -2.45 -1.98 15.30
CA ALA A 207 -2.80 -2.99 16.28
C ALA A 207 -1.65 -3.20 17.27
N HIS A 208 -1.94 -3.15 18.57
CA HIS A 208 -0.98 -3.39 19.64
C HIS A 208 -1.68 -4.05 20.83
N ASN A 209 -1.18 -5.21 21.28
CA ASN A 209 -1.71 -5.97 22.43
C ASN A 209 -3.23 -6.19 22.41
N GLY A 210 -3.79 -6.55 21.25
CA GLY A 210 -5.24 -6.77 21.10
C GLY A 210 -6.09 -5.48 21.07
N GLN A 211 -5.44 -4.32 21.05
CA GLN A 211 -6.07 -3.00 20.95
C GLN A 211 -5.68 -2.31 19.64
N LEU A 212 -6.44 -1.28 19.25
CA LEU A 212 -6.12 -0.39 18.14
C LEU A 212 -5.74 0.98 18.67
N LEU A 213 -4.58 1.47 18.25
CA LEU A 213 -4.16 2.84 18.44
C LEU A 213 -4.56 3.65 17.19
N LEU A 214 -5.30 4.73 17.39
CA LEU A 214 -5.79 5.61 16.33
C LEU A 214 -5.51 7.06 16.67
N ARG A 215 -4.91 7.79 15.74
CA ARG A 215 -4.57 9.20 15.93
C ARG A 215 -5.46 10.10 15.06
N THR A 216 -6.01 11.16 15.66
CA THR A 216 -6.63 12.30 14.96
C THR A 216 -5.72 13.52 15.08
N ASP A 217 -6.08 14.64 14.47
CA ASP A 217 -5.33 15.89 14.62
C ASP A 217 -5.39 16.43 16.07
N GLY A 218 -6.38 16.01 16.86
CA GLY A 218 -6.54 16.41 18.27
C GLY A 218 -6.12 15.35 19.31
N TYR A 219 -6.25 14.06 19.00
CA TYR A 219 -6.19 13.01 20.03
C TYR A 219 -5.43 11.75 19.58
N LEU A 220 -5.01 10.94 20.57
CA LEU A 220 -4.59 9.56 20.40
C LEU A 220 -5.53 8.66 21.20
N TYR A 221 -6.27 7.81 20.49
CA TYR A 221 -7.19 6.84 21.06
C TYR A 221 -6.54 5.47 21.20
N CYS A 222 -6.92 4.75 22.24
CA CYS A 222 -6.70 3.32 22.38
C CYS A 222 -8.07 2.62 22.47
N LEU A 223 -8.35 1.76 21.49
CA LEU A 223 -9.65 1.11 21.30
C LEU A 223 -9.50 -0.39 21.53
N GLY A 224 -10.31 -0.97 22.42
CA GLY A 224 -10.28 -2.39 22.72
C GLY A 224 -10.54 -2.64 24.20
N LYS A 225 -10.68 -3.91 24.59
CA LYS A 225 -10.75 -4.26 26.01
C LYS A 225 -9.39 -4.03 26.67
N LYS A 226 -9.43 -3.63 27.94
CA LYS A 226 -8.25 -3.64 28.81
C LYS A 226 -8.01 -5.05 29.33
#